data_AF-A0A0F9C5Z1-F1
#
_entry.id   AF-A0A0F9C5Z1-F1
#
_cell.length_a   1.000
_cell.length_b   1.000
_cell.length_c   1.000
_cell.angle_alpha   90.00
_cell.angle_beta   90.00
_cell.angle_gamma   90.00
#
_symmetry.space_group_name_H-M   'P 1'
#
loop_
_entity.id
_entity.type
_entity.pdbx_description
1 polymer ?
#
loop_
_entity_poly.entity_id
_entity_poly.type
_entity_poly.pdbx_seq_one_letter_code
_entity_poly.pdbx_strand_id
1 'polypeptide(L)'
;VSFCFVDPSSESIVTQLDQHTIPLPLTMADPNPVFLNGEFYIYYLIDTAFHDWYLTRTTDLINGTFPQRVLEATGDAQTQDQWTGSGSVIKDKDNVAHLFYSGHNLDFSPVEAVMHAKATDNTLTKWEKQVNNTFSGTGSYSDFDFRDPDVFITNKATTIGCY
;
A
#
# COMPACT_ATOMS: atom_id res chain seq x y z
N VAL A 1 17.85 26.09 -14.82
CA VAL A 1 17.49 25.00 -15.76
C VAL A 1 15.98 24.84 -15.67
N SER A 2 15.23 25.26 -16.69
CA SER A 2 13.77 25.13 -16.69
C SER A 2 13.46 23.72 -17.16
N PHE A 3 12.93 22.86 -16.29
CA PHE A 3 12.31 21.63 -16.74
C PHE A 3 10.97 22.02 -17.35
N CYS A 4 10.91 22.15 -18.69
CA CYS A 4 9.63 22.14 -19.35
C CYS A 4 9.05 20.74 -19.18
N PHE A 5 7.94 20.64 -18.46
CA PHE A 5 7.09 19.48 -18.49
C PHE A 5 6.60 19.36 -19.94
N VAL A 6 7.05 18.32 -20.64
CA VAL A 6 6.56 18.00 -21.99
C VAL A 6 5.34 17.14 -21.76
N ASP A 7 4.19 17.54 -22.30
CA ASP A 7 3.03 16.67 -22.28
C ASP A 7 3.39 15.37 -23.01
N PRO A 8 3.19 14.19 -22.38
CA PRO A 8 3.46 12.92 -23.04
C PRO A 8 2.63 12.84 -24.33
N SER A 9 3.23 12.33 -25.41
CA SER A 9 2.50 12.16 -26.66
C SER A 9 1.35 11.18 -26.45
N SER A 10 0.23 11.34 -27.15
CA SER A 10 -0.89 10.40 -27.07
C SER A 10 -0.50 8.97 -27.48
N GLU A 11 0.58 8.81 -28.26
CA GLU A 11 1.16 7.51 -28.62
C GLU A 11 1.97 6.87 -27.49
N SER A 12 2.38 7.65 -26.49
CA SER A 12 3.13 7.14 -25.31
C SER A 12 2.23 6.58 -24.21
N ILE A 13 0.91 6.82 -24.28
CA ILE A 13 -0.09 6.23 -23.40
C ILE A 13 -0.71 5.03 -24.12
N VAL A 14 -0.15 3.84 -23.89
CA VAL A 14 -0.71 2.59 -24.42
C VAL A 14 -1.52 1.90 -23.32
N THR A 15 -2.76 2.32 -23.10
CA THR A 15 -3.74 1.52 -22.37
C THR A 15 -4.42 0.55 -23.34
N GLN A 16 -4.04 -0.73 -23.32
CA GLN A 16 -4.77 -1.77 -24.05
C GLN A 16 -6.01 -2.19 -23.24
N LEU A 17 -7.18 -1.67 -23.60
CA LEU A 17 -8.45 -2.10 -23.03
C LEU A 17 -8.92 -3.47 -23.57
N ASP A 18 -8.55 -3.79 -24.82
CA ASP A 18 -9.20 -4.83 -25.63
C ASP A 18 -8.87 -6.29 -25.25
N GLN A 19 -8.10 -6.52 -24.18
CA GLN A 19 -7.67 -7.86 -23.77
C GLN A 19 -8.25 -8.32 -22.41
N HIS A 20 -9.08 -7.51 -21.75
CA HIS A 20 -9.50 -7.79 -20.39
C HIS A 20 -10.99 -7.54 -20.12
N THR A 21 -11.62 -8.46 -19.40
CA THR A 21 -13.04 -8.42 -19.00
C THR A 21 -13.28 -7.74 -17.66
N ILE A 22 -12.21 -7.23 -17.03
CA ILE A 22 -12.27 -6.60 -15.70
C ILE A 22 -12.15 -5.07 -15.89
N PRO A 23 -13.07 -4.27 -15.33
CA PRO A 23 -12.94 -2.82 -15.31
C PRO A 23 -11.60 -2.41 -14.68
N LEU A 24 -10.91 -1.48 -15.31
CA LEU A 24 -9.73 -0.83 -14.74
C LEU A 24 -10.22 0.39 -13.93
N PRO A 25 -10.26 0.33 -12.59
CA PRO A 25 -10.46 1.54 -11.81
C PRO A 25 -9.21 2.42 -11.98
N LEU A 26 -9.34 3.50 -12.76
CA LEU A 26 -8.26 4.46 -13.03
C LEU A 26 -8.22 5.60 -12.00
N THR A 27 -9.12 5.59 -11.01
CA THR A 27 -9.08 6.54 -9.89
C THR A 27 -8.07 6.01 -8.87
N MET A 28 -6.81 6.41 -9.04
CA MET A 28 -5.71 6.05 -8.14
C MET A 28 -5.47 7.17 -7.15
N ALA A 29 -5.16 6.81 -5.92
CA ALA A 29 -4.63 7.70 -4.90
C ALA A 29 -3.15 7.34 -4.64
N ASP A 30 -2.72 7.45 -3.39
CA ASP A 30 -1.32 7.40 -3.01
C ASP A 30 -0.59 6.12 -3.44
N PRO A 31 0.64 6.23 -4.01
CA PRO A 31 1.49 5.10 -4.30
C PRO A 31 2.31 4.67 -3.08
N ASN A 32 2.52 3.36 -2.95
CA ASN A 32 3.23 2.70 -1.84
C ASN A 32 4.27 1.70 -2.40
N PRO A 33 5.30 2.17 -3.15
CA PRO A 33 6.14 1.28 -3.96
C PRO A 33 7.21 0.55 -3.14
N VAL A 34 7.62 -0.63 -3.61
CA VAL A 34 8.83 -1.32 -3.14
C VAL A 34 9.58 -1.95 -4.32
N PHE A 35 10.91 -1.91 -4.29
CA PHE A 35 11.76 -2.57 -5.28
C PHE A 35 12.38 -3.84 -4.67
N LEU A 36 12.03 -4.99 -5.22
CA LEU A 36 12.46 -6.29 -4.71
C LEU A 36 12.88 -7.19 -5.87
N ASN A 37 14.06 -7.81 -5.76
CA ASN A 37 14.56 -8.80 -6.71
C ASN A 37 14.56 -8.34 -8.18
N GLY A 38 14.82 -7.06 -8.45
CA GLY A 38 14.89 -6.53 -9.82
C GLY A 38 13.55 -6.04 -10.40
N GLU A 39 12.48 -6.06 -9.63
CA GLU A 39 11.13 -5.67 -10.05
C GLU A 39 10.56 -4.62 -9.09
N PHE A 40 9.88 -3.61 -9.65
CA PHE A 40 9.08 -2.66 -8.89
C PHE A 40 7.69 -3.25 -8.66
N TYR A 41 7.28 -3.24 -7.39
CA TYR A 41 5.92 -3.52 -6.96
C TYR A 41 5.31 -2.16 -6.61
N ILE A 42 4.55 -1.60 -7.53
CA ILE A 42 3.86 -0.32 -7.35
C ILE A 42 2.50 -0.65 -6.74
N TYR A 43 2.46 -0.73 -5.41
CA TYR A 43 1.20 -0.74 -4.69
C TYR A 43 0.59 0.66 -4.70
N TYR A 44 -0.73 0.76 -4.65
CA TYR A 44 -1.43 2.04 -4.58
C TYR A 44 -2.85 1.85 -4.06
N LEU A 45 -3.42 2.90 -3.49
CA LEU A 45 -4.82 2.93 -3.10
C LEU A 45 -5.69 3.24 -4.33
N ILE A 46 -6.87 2.63 -4.40
CA ILE A 46 -7.92 3.06 -5.33
C ILE A 46 -8.82 4.07 -4.63
N ASP A 47 -9.03 5.25 -5.23
CA ASP A 47 -9.93 6.30 -4.74
C ASP A 47 -11.40 5.98 -5.10
N THR A 48 -11.85 4.80 -4.67
CA THR A 48 -13.24 4.36 -4.72
C THR A 48 -13.53 3.48 -3.51
N ALA A 49 -14.80 3.39 -3.12
CA ALA A 49 -15.24 2.60 -1.97
C ALA A 49 -14.43 2.91 -0.70
N PHE A 50 -13.71 1.94 -0.15
CA PHE A 50 -13.01 2.01 1.14
C PHE A 50 -11.47 2.03 1.00
N HIS A 51 -10.95 2.42 -0.16
CA HIS A 51 -9.52 2.53 -0.48
C HIS A 51 -8.73 1.22 -0.49
N ASP A 52 -9.27 0.16 -1.10
CA ASP A 52 -8.53 -1.09 -1.35
C ASP A 52 -7.15 -0.84 -1.97
N TRP A 53 -6.15 -1.63 -1.57
CA TRP A 53 -4.82 -1.61 -2.19
C TRP A 53 -4.80 -2.47 -3.45
N TYR A 54 -4.28 -1.88 -4.51
CA TYR A 54 -3.99 -2.51 -5.79
C TYR A 54 -2.48 -2.54 -6.06
N LEU A 55 -2.08 -3.38 -7.01
CA LEU A 55 -0.68 -3.58 -7.41
C LEU A 55 -0.56 -3.61 -8.93
N THR A 56 0.42 -2.85 -9.43
CA THR A 56 1.01 -3.02 -10.75
C THR A 56 2.51 -3.28 -10.59
N ARG A 57 3.03 -4.27 -11.32
CA ARG A 57 4.46 -4.60 -11.30
C ARG A 57 5.12 -4.20 -12.61
N THR A 58 6.39 -3.83 -12.55
CA THR A 58 7.17 -3.44 -13.72
C THR A 58 8.66 -3.61 -13.46
N THR A 59 9.43 -3.92 -14.50
CA THR A 59 10.89 -3.99 -14.44
C THR A 59 11.57 -2.78 -15.06
N ASP A 60 10.82 -1.94 -15.78
CA ASP A 60 11.34 -0.81 -16.56
C ASP A 60 10.61 0.51 -16.32
N LEU A 61 9.58 0.53 -15.46
CA LEU A 61 8.70 1.67 -15.18
C LEU A 61 7.91 2.19 -16.40
N ILE A 62 7.90 1.41 -17.49
CA ILE A 62 7.21 1.72 -18.74
C ILE A 62 6.09 0.70 -18.96
N ASN A 63 6.42 -0.59 -18.87
CA ASN A 63 5.52 -1.70 -19.09
C ASN A 63 5.08 -2.26 -17.73
N GLY A 64 3.80 -2.08 -17.41
CA GLY A 64 3.18 -2.56 -16.18
C GLY A 64 2.36 -3.82 -16.38
N THR A 65 2.30 -4.68 -15.36
CA THR A 65 1.27 -5.72 -15.28
C THR A 65 -0.10 -5.10 -15.09
N PHE A 66 -1.15 -5.86 -15.47
CA PHE A 66 -2.52 -5.47 -15.14
C PHE A 66 -2.70 -5.25 -13.62
N PRO A 67 -3.40 -4.19 -13.20
CA PRO A 67 -3.77 -3.94 -11.81
C PRO A 67 -4.45 -5.14 -11.13
N GLN A 68 -3.91 -5.55 -9.99
CA GLN A 68 -4.51 -6.58 -9.16
C GLN A 68 -4.88 -6.01 -7.79
N ARG A 69 -6.10 -6.26 -7.30
CA ARG A 69 -6.44 -6.02 -5.90
C ARG A 69 -5.67 -6.99 -5.00
N VAL A 70 -4.95 -6.48 -4.01
CA VAL A 70 -4.05 -7.28 -3.17
C VAL A 70 -4.38 -7.20 -1.67
N LEU A 71 -4.98 -6.10 -1.21
CA LEU A 71 -5.47 -5.96 0.16
C LEU A 71 -6.81 -5.21 0.12
N GLU A 72 -7.86 -5.86 0.59
CA GLU A 72 -9.20 -5.30 0.65
C GLU A 72 -9.41 -4.61 2.01
N ALA A 73 -9.92 -3.38 2.00
CA ALA A 73 -10.50 -2.76 3.17
C ALA A 73 -11.75 -3.53 3.58
N THR A 74 -12.03 -3.65 4.87
CA THR A 74 -13.16 -4.49 5.30
C THR A 74 -14.50 -3.86 4.94
N GLY A 75 -14.56 -2.52 4.89
CA GLY A 75 -15.81 -1.76 4.86
C GLY A 75 -16.67 -1.94 6.13
N ASP A 76 -16.18 -2.68 7.13
CA ASP A 76 -16.90 -3.01 8.35
C ASP A 76 -16.61 -1.97 9.43
N ALA A 77 -17.67 -1.27 9.86
CA ALA A 77 -17.61 -0.28 10.92
C ALA A 77 -17.15 -0.84 12.28
N GLN A 78 -17.12 -2.17 12.44
CA GLN A 78 -16.61 -2.84 13.65
C GLN A 78 -15.11 -3.20 13.56
N THR A 79 -14.40 -2.73 12.55
CA THR A 79 -12.96 -3.01 12.36
C THR A 79 -12.17 -1.74 12.11
N GLN A 80 -10.90 -1.71 12.55
CA GLN A 80 -10.03 -0.54 12.39
C GLN A 80 -9.79 -0.18 10.92
N ASP A 81 -9.72 -1.17 10.03
CA ASP A 81 -9.57 -1.00 8.59
C ASP A 81 -10.91 -1.03 7.84
N GLN A 82 -11.93 -0.39 8.41
CA GLN A 82 -13.13 -0.02 7.66
C GLN A 82 -12.72 0.67 6.35
N TRP A 83 -11.77 1.60 6.45
CA TRP A 83 -11.01 2.18 5.34
C TRP A 83 -9.53 1.83 5.47
N THR A 84 -8.84 1.65 4.34
CA THR A 84 -7.38 1.52 4.33
C THR A 84 -6.70 2.78 3.82
N GLY A 85 -5.57 3.13 4.42
CA GLY A 85 -4.71 4.24 3.99
C GLY A 85 -3.33 3.75 3.59
N SER A 86 -2.44 4.70 3.31
CA SER A 86 -1.09 4.48 2.79
C SER A 86 -0.19 3.82 3.82
N GLY A 87 1.00 3.40 3.37
CA GLY A 87 2.01 2.74 4.19
C GLY A 87 3.18 2.21 3.35
N SER A 88 3.75 1.08 3.76
CA SER A 88 5.01 0.58 3.18
C SER A 88 5.10 -0.95 3.21
N VAL A 89 5.94 -1.49 2.32
CA VAL A 89 6.25 -2.92 2.24
C VAL A 89 7.73 -3.16 2.50
N ILE A 90 8.04 -4.11 3.37
CA ILE A 90 9.42 -4.49 3.71
C ILE A 90 9.58 -6.01 3.82
N LYS A 91 10.77 -6.53 3.52
CA LYS A 91 11.16 -7.90 3.85
C LYS A 91 11.93 -7.94 5.16
N ASP A 92 11.57 -8.87 6.04
CA ASP A 92 12.31 -9.14 7.26
C ASP A 92 13.60 -9.94 6.99
N LYS A 93 14.35 -10.20 8.06
CA LYS A 93 15.62 -10.97 8.02
C LYS A 93 15.44 -12.42 7.55
N ASP A 94 14.22 -12.97 7.64
CA ASP A 94 13.88 -14.33 7.26
C ASP A 94 13.24 -14.37 5.85
N ASN A 95 13.33 -13.25 5.10
CA ASN A 95 12.75 -13.03 3.77
C ASN A 95 11.21 -13.06 3.71
N VAL A 96 10.53 -12.93 4.85
CA VAL A 96 9.07 -12.77 4.87
C VAL A 96 8.73 -11.33 4.54
N ALA A 97 7.79 -11.12 3.63
CA ALA A 97 7.32 -9.77 3.31
C ALA A 97 6.19 -9.33 4.24
N HIS A 98 6.25 -8.07 4.63
CA HIS A 98 5.34 -7.39 5.52
C HIS A 98 4.79 -6.14 4.82
N LEU A 99 3.48 -5.95 4.87
CA LEU A 99 2.79 -4.75 4.42
C LEU A 99 2.25 -4.06 5.67
N PHE A 100 2.74 -2.85 5.93
CA PHE A 100 2.21 -1.96 6.96
C PHE A 100 1.35 -0.92 6.28
N TYR A 101 0.17 -0.66 6.82
CA TYR A 101 -0.82 0.24 6.23
C TYR A 101 -1.61 0.94 7.32
N SER A 102 -2.27 2.03 6.98
CA SER A 102 -3.14 2.74 7.91
C SER A 102 -4.52 2.11 7.89
N GLY A 103 -5.09 1.81 9.05
CA GLY A 103 -6.52 1.53 9.19
C GLY A 103 -7.23 2.77 9.70
N HIS A 104 -8.31 3.17 9.02
CA HIS A 104 -9.11 4.33 9.38
C HIS A 104 -10.55 3.93 9.69
N ASN A 105 -11.05 4.35 10.85
CA ASN A 105 -12.44 4.20 11.26
C ASN A 105 -12.85 5.34 12.22
N LEU A 106 -13.81 6.17 11.78
CA LEU A 106 -14.29 7.33 12.54
C LEU A 106 -15.00 6.97 13.86
N ASP A 107 -15.47 5.73 14.01
CA ASP A 107 -16.13 5.25 15.22
C ASP A 107 -15.13 4.66 16.25
N PHE A 108 -13.85 4.55 15.89
CA PHE A 108 -12.79 4.03 16.75
C PHE A 108 -12.00 5.18 17.40
N SER A 109 -11.41 4.89 18.56
CA SER A 109 -10.42 5.76 19.19
C SER A 109 -9.19 4.91 19.53
N PRO A 110 -8.04 5.13 18.88
CA PRO A 110 -7.79 6.16 17.86
C PRO A 110 -8.50 5.92 16.52
N VAL A 111 -8.79 6.98 15.77
CA VAL A 111 -9.43 6.94 14.45
C VAL A 111 -8.52 6.29 13.43
N GLU A 112 -7.23 6.59 13.50
CA GLU A 112 -6.20 6.01 12.65
C GLU A 112 -5.20 5.22 13.48
N ALA A 113 -4.87 4.03 12.98
CA ALA A 113 -3.85 3.18 13.57
C ALA A 113 -3.05 2.48 12.46
N VAL A 114 -1.79 2.17 12.75
CA VAL A 114 -0.96 1.35 11.89
C VAL A 114 -1.35 -0.11 12.04
N MET A 115 -1.71 -0.71 10.92
CA MET A 115 -2.05 -2.12 10.76
C MET A 115 -0.97 -2.84 9.96
N HIS A 116 -1.03 -4.17 9.99
CA HIS A 116 0.03 -5.03 9.45
C HIS A 116 -0.57 -6.27 8.80
N ALA A 117 -0.02 -6.67 7.65
CA ALA A 117 -0.30 -7.92 6.98
C ALA A 117 1.00 -8.61 6.54
N LYS A 118 0.98 -9.94 6.50
CA LYS A 118 2.11 -10.75 6.04
C LYS A 118 1.79 -11.40 4.72
N ALA A 119 2.77 -11.46 3.81
CA ALA A 119 2.59 -12.18 2.56
C ALA A 119 2.39 -13.68 2.85
N THR A 120 1.38 -14.29 2.22
CA THR A 120 1.13 -15.73 2.36
C THR A 120 1.94 -16.57 1.38
N ASP A 121 2.53 -15.92 0.38
CA ASP A 121 3.38 -16.52 -0.64
C ASP A 121 4.43 -15.51 -1.14
N ASN A 122 5.30 -15.95 -2.06
CA ASN A 122 6.36 -15.12 -2.61
C ASN A 122 5.91 -14.25 -3.80
N THR A 123 4.62 -14.24 -4.16
CA THR A 123 4.11 -13.40 -5.25
C THR A 123 3.90 -11.96 -4.81
N LEU A 124 3.81 -11.72 -3.49
CA LEU A 124 3.49 -10.44 -2.88
C LEU A 124 2.12 -9.87 -3.32
N THR A 125 1.23 -10.75 -3.77
CA THR A 125 -0.13 -10.40 -4.20
C THR A 125 -1.21 -10.85 -3.22
N LYS A 126 -0.83 -11.63 -2.20
CA LYS A 126 -1.73 -12.16 -1.17
C LYS A 126 -1.20 -11.86 0.21
N TRP A 127 -2.05 -11.23 1.02
CA TRP A 127 -1.70 -10.70 2.32
C TRP A 127 -2.68 -11.21 3.38
N GLU A 128 -2.14 -11.74 4.47
CA GLU A 128 -2.91 -12.14 5.66
C GLU A 128 -2.77 -11.08 6.75
N LYS A 129 -3.88 -10.43 7.07
CA LYS A 129 -3.94 -9.37 8.10
C LYS A 129 -3.59 -9.93 9.48
N GLN A 130 -2.67 -9.25 10.16
CA GLN A 130 -2.22 -9.56 11.51
C GLN A 130 -2.84 -8.53 12.47
N VAL A 131 -4.15 -8.59 12.68
CA VAL A 131 -4.92 -7.55 13.42
C VAL A 131 -4.40 -7.28 14.83
N ASN A 132 -3.82 -8.29 15.49
CA ASN A 132 -3.23 -8.16 16.83
C ASN A 132 -1.90 -7.37 16.85
N ASN A 133 -1.33 -7.06 15.68
CA ASN A 133 -0.13 -6.24 15.54
C ASN A 133 -0.47 -4.76 15.33
N THR A 134 -1.76 -4.39 15.40
CA THR A 134 -2.19 -2.99 15.26
C THR A 134 -1.62 -2.16 16.39
N PHE A 135 -1.06 -1.00 16.04
CA PHE A 135 -0.56 -0.04 17.02
C PHE A 135 -0.84 1.38 16.55
N SER A 136 -0.86 2.31 17.50
CA SER A 136 -1.05 3.73 17.25
C SER A 136 -0.06 4.54 18.07
N GLY A 137 -0.05 5.85 17.82
CA GLY A 137 0.67 6.79 18.66
C GLY A 137 0.17 6.76 20.10
N THR A 138 1.09 6.80 21.07
CA THR A 138 0.77 6.91 22.51
C THR A 138 1.20 8.27 23.07
N GLY A 139 0.49 8.79 24.07
CA GLY A 139 0.88 10.02 24.74
C GLY A 139 0.62 11.27 23.90
N SER A 140 1.67 11.89 23.35
CA SER A 140 1.59 13.18 22.65
C SER A 140 1.34 13.07 21.14
N TYR A 141 1.21 11.85 20.61
CA TYR A 141 0.86 11.63 19.20
C TYR A 141 -0.65 11.79 18.98
N SER A 142 -1.04 12.11 17.75
CA SER A 142 -2.45 12.26 17.37
C SER A 142 -3.20 10.93 17.55
N ASP A 143 -4.38 10.98 18.13
CA ASP A 143 -5.35 9.87 18.14
C ASP A 143 -6.30 9.93 16.93
N PHE A 144 -6.18 10.97 16.11
CA PHE A 144 -7.01 11.18 14.93
C PHE A 144 -6.27 10.91 13.61
N ASP A 145 -4.97 11.17 13.58
CA ASP A 145 -4.21 11.39 12.34
C ASP A 145 -2.86 10.63 12.33
N PHE A 146 -2.81 9.47 13.00
CA PHE A 146 -1.60 8.62 13.12
C PHE A 146 -1.60 7.54 12.03
N ARG A 147 -0.96 7.85 10.91
CA ARG A 147 -1.02 7.07 9.66
C ARG A 147 0.27 7.13 8.87
N ASP A 148 0.24 6.48 7.72
CA ASP A 148 1.23 6.46 6.65
C ASP A 148 2.59 5.89 7.09
N PRO A 149 2.64 4.67 7.65
CA PRO A 149 3.86 4.09 8.20
C PRO A 149 4.91 3.83 7.12
N ASP A 150 6.10 4.39 7.30
CA ASP A 150 7.32 3.96 6.61
C ASP A 150 8.18 3.09 7.55
N VAL A 151 8.42 1.85 7.13
CA VAL A 151 9.03 0.81 7.97
C VAL A 151 10.39 0.40 7.42
N PHE A 152 11.43 0.46 8.26
CA PHE A 152 12.78 0.11 7.89
C PHE A 152 13.51 -0.68 9.00
N ILE A 153 14.46 -1.51 8.59
CA ILE A 153 15.30 -2.30 9.51
C ILE A 153 16.52 -1.49 9.92
N THR A 154 16.81 -1.45 11.22
CA THR A 154 18.02 -0.78 11.76
C THR A 154 18.99 -1.78 12.39
N ASN A 155 20.28 -1.43 12.40
CA ASN A 155 21.36 -2.26 12.94
C ASN A 155 21.50 -2.19 14.48
N LYS A 156 20.69 -1.38 15.17
CA LYS A 156 20.65 -1.34 16.64
C LYS A 156 19.58 -2.34 17.10
N ALA A 157 20.01 -3.55 17.45
CA ALA A 157 19.22 -4.61 18.09
C ALA A 157 17.71 -4.57 17.77
N THR A 158 17.34 -5.12 16.61
CA THR A 158 15.98 -5.56 16.24
C THR A 158 14.84 -4.71 16.81
N THR A 159 14.76 -3.45 16.39
CA THR A 159 13.56 -2.64 16.55
C THR A 159 13.07 -2.24 15.16
N ILE A 160 11.84 -2.64 14.82
CA ILE A 160 11.11 -2.14 13.65
C ILE A 160 10.69 -0.71 14.02
N GLY A 161 11.29 0.28 13.36
CA GLY A 161 10.91 1.68 13.53
C GLY A 161 9.79 2.04 12.56
N CYS A 162 8.82 2.80 13.03
CA CYS A 162 7.86 3.54 12.22
C CYS A 162 7.98 5.00 12.65
N TYR A 163 8.02 5.94 11.71
CA TYR A 163 7.92 7.37 11.99
C TYR A 163 6.53 7.87 11.65
#